data_AF-A0A6G7A553-F1
#
_entry.id   AF-A0A6G7A553-F1
#
_cell.length_a   1.000
_cell.length_b   1.000
_cell.length_c   1.000
_cell.angle_alpha   90.00
_cell.angle_beta   90.00
_cell.angle_gamma   90.00
#
_symmetry.space_group_name_H-M   'P 1'
#
loop_
_entity.id
_entity.type
_entity.pdbx_description
1 polymer ?
#
loop_
_entity_poly.entity_id
_entity_poly.type
_entity_poly.pdbx_seq_one_letter_code
_entity_poly.pdbx_strand_id
1 'polypeptide(L)'
;MVEHDFRYTLMSPQHTLIECRALVPGRYQVTGNGGSIRANDVLVVTLKGSKDLSMRLTVDTVRHLINPVGQWVAVASGPVFGELAIHQWQVNCDSCAVQLDFEFAVDAKLGEKARKSAASARIAELGWSSEGERHLCPKCRQSGQ
;
A
#
# COMPACT_ATOMS: atom_id res chain seq x y z
N MET A 1 -11.94 5.32 16.08
CA MET A 1 -11.02 5.02 14.96
C MET A 1 -10.86 3.52 14.91
N VAL A 2 -11.43 2.89 13.88
CA VAL A 2 -11.29 1.45 13.59
C VAL A 2 -10.54 1.32 12.26
N GLU A 3 -9.70 0.30 12.15
CA GLU A 3 -9.04 -0.06 10.91
C GLU A 3 -9.80 -1.19 10.22
N HIS A 4 -10.12 -0.98 8.94
CA HIS A 4 -10.83 -1.94 8.11
C HIS A 4 -9.91 -2.39 6.98
N ASP A 5 -9.64 -3.70 6.92
CA ASP A 5 -8.80 -4.29 5.89
C ASP A 5 -9.63 -4.65 4.66
N PHE A 6 -9.35 -3.95 3.56
CA PHE A 6 -9.95 -4.11 2.23
C PHE A 6 -8.91 -4.58 1.21
N ARG A 7 -7.76 -5.07 1.67
CA ARG A 7 -6.77 -5.66 0.77
C ARG A 7 -7.36 -6.90 0.11
N TYR A 8 -7.00 -7.10 -1.15
CA TYR A 8 -7.39 -8.30 -1.89
C TYR A 8 -6.70 -9.51 -1.26
N THR A 9 -7.40 -10.18 -0.34
CA THR A 9 -6.93 -11.40 0.32
C THR A 9 -8.04 -12.44 0.25
N LEU A 10 -7.68 -13.69 0.00
CA LEU A 10 -8.63 -14.82 -0.06
C LEU A 10 -9.33 -15.09 1.29
N MET A 11 -8.93 -14.42 2.36
CA MET A 11 -9.27 -14.77 3.74
C MET A 11 -10.30 -13.84 4.41
N SER A 12 -10.69 -12.73 3.76
CA SER A 12 -11.60 -11.73 4.37
C SER A 12 -12.82 -11.44 3.49
N PRO A 13 -13.75 -12.41 3.30
CA PRO A 13 -14.92 -12.26 2.42
C PRO A 13 -15.93 -11.21 2.92
N GLN A 14 -15.75 -10.67 4.14
CA GLN A 14 -16.64 -9.68 4.73
C GLN A 14 -16.41 -8.26 4.20
N HIS A 15 -15.24 -7.98 3.61
CA HIS A 15 -14.85 -6.67 3.10
C HIS A 15 -14.47 -6.79 1.64
N THR A 16 -15.22 -6.13 0.77
CA THR A 16 -14.92 -6.12 -0.66
C THR A 16 -14.61 -4.70 -1.10
N LEU A 17 -13.38 -4.50 -1.60
CA LEU A 17 -13.02 -3.27 -2.30
C LEU A 17 -13.59 -3.34 -3.72
N ILE A 18 -14.47 -2.41 -4.07
CA ILE A 18 -15.08 -2.34 -5.40
C ILE A 18 -14.29 -1.37 -6.29
N GLU A 19 -13.98 -0.19 -5.76
CA GLU A 19 -13.19 0.82 -6.47
C GLU A 19 -12.39 1.67 -5.47
N CYS A 20 -11.18 2.05 -5.83
CA CYS A 20 -10.44 3.12 -5.19
C CYS A 20 -9.85 4.02 -6.27
N ARG A 21 -10.27 5.29 -6.28
CA ARG A 21 -9.90 6.27 -7.31
C ARG A 21 -9.35 7.53 -6.66
N ALA A 22 -8.22 8.04 -7.14
CA ALA A 22 -7.75 9.37 -6.77
C ALA A 22 -8.64 10.44 -7.44
N LEU A 23 -9.16 11.37 -6.64
CA LEU A 23 -9.91 12.54 -7.13
C LEU A 23 -8.95 13.69 -7.44
N VAL A 24 -8.03 13.94 -6.50
CA VAL A 24 -6.88 14.85 -6.59
C VAL A 24 -5.75 14.25 -5.75
N PRO A 25 -4.48 14.69 -5.89
CA PRO A 25 -3.41 14.17 -5.06
C PRO A 25 -3.74 14.23 -3.56
N GLY A 26 -3.64 13.10 -2.87
CA GLY A 26 -3.97 12.99 -1.44
C GLY A 26 -5.44 12.75 -1.12
N ARG A 27 -6.35 12.81 -2.10
CA ARG A 27 -7.79 12.64 -1.89
C ARG A 27 -8.37 11.54 -2.78
N TYR A 28 -9.12 10.65 -2.16
CA TYR A 28 -9.58 9.41 -2.76
C TYR A 28 -11.09 9.27 -2.61
N GLN A 29 -11.74 8.72 -3.63
CA GLN A 29 -13.05 8.12 -3.53
C GLN A 29 -12.89 6.61 -3.44
N VAL A 30 -13.45 6.02 -2.40
CA VAL A 30 -13.41 4.57 -2.15
C VAL A 30 -14.82 4.04 -2.14
N THR A 31 -15.06 3.01 -2.93
CA THR A 31 -16.31 2.26 -2.95
C THR A 31 -16.03 0.86 -2.45
N GLY A 32 -16.78 0.42 -1.45
CA GLY A 32 -16.63 -0.91 -0.88
C GLY A 32 -17.96 -1.47 -0.39
N ASN A 33 -17.95 -2.75 -0.03
CA ASN A 33 -19.07 -3.42 0.61
C ASN A 33 -18.61 -4.09 1.91
N GLY A 34 -19.46 -4.03 2.92
CA GLY A 34 -19.19 -4.55 4.25
C GLY A 34 -18.41 -3.56 5.11
N GLY A 35 -18.25 -3.92 6.38
CA GLY A 35 -17.70 -3.02 7.39
C GLY A 35 -18.68 -1.94 7.82
N SER A 36 -18.63 -1.57 9.10
CA SER A 36 -19.42 -0.45 9.64
C SER A 36 -18.62 0.85 9.55
N ILE A 37 -18.32 1.29 8.33
CA ILE A 37 -17.41 2.41 8.06
C ILE A 37 -17.97 3.72 8.61
N ARG A 38 -17.12 4.49 9.30
CA ARG A 38 -17.42 5.82 9.84
C ARG A 38 -16.32 6.82 9.47
N ALA A 39 -16.62 8.10 9.62
CA ALA A 39 -15.60 9.13 9.56
C ALA A 39 -14.51 8.88 10.61
N ASN A 40 -13.25 9.19 10.27
CA ASN A 40 -12.04 8.92 11.05
C ASN A 40 -11.67 7.44 11.20
N ASP A 41 -12.33 6.52 10.49
CA ASP A 41 -11.83 5.16 10.33
C ASP A 41 -10.70 5.12 9.29
N VAL A 42 -9.91 4.05 9.33
CA VAL A 42 -8.82 3.81 8.38
C VAL A 42 -9.20 2.65 7.47
N LEU A 43 -9.06 2.84 6.17
CA LEU A 43 -9.21 1.80 5.15
C LEU A 43 -7.80 1.38 4.69
N VAL A 44 -7.50 0.09 4.77
CA VAL A 44 -6.29 -0.47 4.15
C VAL A 44 -6.70 -1.07 2.81
N VAL A 45 -6.32 -0.43 1.70
CA VAL A 45 -6.76 -0.81 0.35
C VAL A 45 -5.57 -1.25 -0.50
N THR A 46 -5.73 -2.30 -1.29
CA THR A 46 -4.72 -2.71 -2.28
C THR A 46 -4.60 -1.66 -3.39
N LEU A 47 -3.37 -1.35 -3.80
CA LEU A 47 -3.12 -0.47 -4.94
C LEU A 47 -3.47 -1.20 -6.24
N LYS A 48 -4.25 -0.56 -7.11
CA LYS A 48 -4.64 -1.16 -8.39
C LYS A 48 -3.40 -1.52 -9.21
N GLY A 49 -3.31 -2.78 -9.63
CA GLY A 49 -2.18 -3.30 -10.41
C GLY A 49 -1.02 -3.84 -9.56
N SER A 50 -1.08 -3.70 -8.23
CA SER A 50 -0.12 -4.31 -7.32
C SER A 50 -0.63 -5.65 -6.80
N LYS A 51 0.32 -6.55 -6.49
CA LYS A 51 0.05 -7.80 -5.77
C LYS A 51 0.06 -7.60 -4.26
N ASP A 52 1.01 -6.81 -3.76
CA ASP A 52 1.35 -6.77 -2.33
C ASP A 52 1.30 -5.37 -1.70
N LEU A 53 1.22 -4.31 -2.52
CA LEU A 53 1.16 -2.94 -2.03
C LEU A 53 -0.26 -2.57 -1.62
N SER A 54 -0.32 -1.90 -0.49
CA SER A 54 -1.55 -1.30 0.03
C SER A 54 -1.26 0.11 0.50
N MET A 55 -2.32 0.91 0.60
CA MET A 55 -2.27 2.23 1.19
C MET A 55 -3.32 2.36 2.27
N ARG A 56 -3.01 3.21 3.25
CA ARG A 56 -3.90 3.56 4.35
C ARG A 56 -4.60 4.85 4.01
N LEU A 57 -5.93 4.84 4.03
CA LEU A 57 -6.78 5.99 3.73
C LEU A 57 -7.62 6.30 4.96
N THR A 58 -7.61 7.56 5.41
CA THR A 58 -8.44 8.02 6.54
C THR A 58 -9.76 8.54 5.99
N VAL A 59 -10.88 8.01 6.46
CA VAL A 59 -12.21 8.37 5.97
C VAL A 59 -12.58 9.78 6.45
N ASP A 60 -12.80 10.69 5.50
CA ASP A 60 -13.31 12.03 5.79
C ASP A 60 -14.83 12.00 5.92
N THR A 61 -15.51 11.44 4.92
CA THR A 61 -16.97 11.30 4.86
C THR A 61 -17.37 9.97 4.25
N VAL A 62 -18.53 9.45 4.63
CA VAL A 62 -19.05 8.19 4.10
C VAL A 62 -20.56 8.27 3.87
N ARG A 63 -21.00 7.72 2.74
CA ARG A 63 -22.39 7.55 2.37
C ARG A 63 -22.67 6.07 2.19
N HIS A 64 -23.50 5.51 3.06
CA HIS A 64 -24.03 4.16 2.93
C HIS A 64 -25.14 4.11 1.88
N LEU A 65 -25.10 3.13 0.99
CA LEU A 65 -26.08 2.93 -0.07
C LEU A 65 -27.19 2.01 0.42
N ILE A 66 -28.42 2.31 -0.03
CA ILE A 66 -29.58 1.45 0.24
C ILE A 66 -29.58 0.25 -0.73
N ASN A 67 -29.13 0.46 -1.97
CA ASN A 67 -29.03 -0.56 -3.00
C ASN A 67 -27.72 -0.39 -3.79
N PRO A 68 -26.88 -1.43 -3.91
CA PRO A 68 -26.99 -2.73 -3.23
C PRO A 68 -26.71 -2.62 -1.73
N VAL A 69 -27.34 -3.50 -0.94
CA VAL A 69 -27.24 -3.50 0.52
C VAL A 69 -25.78 -3.73 0.96
N GLY A 70 -25.35 -2.96 1.97
CA GLY A 70 -24.00 -3.07 2.54
C GLY A 70 -22.92 -2.34 1.76
N GLN A 71 -23.25 -1.79 0.58
CA GLN A 71 -22.31 -0.96 -0.18
C GLN A 71 -22.28 0.47 0.38
N TRP A 72 -21.11 1.10 0.30
CA TRP A 72 -20.91 2.49 0.68
C TRP A 72 -19.91 3.16 -0.27
N VAL A 73 -19.93 4.49 -0.26
CA VAL A 73 -18.95 5.34 -0.93
C VAL A 73 -18.38 6.30 0.09
N ALA A 74 -17.07 6.37 0.21
CA ALA A 74 -16.34 7.24 1.11
C ALA A 74 -15.43 8.20 0.36
N VAL A 75 -15.30 9.42 0.88
CA VAL A 75 -14.18 10.30 0.56
C VAL A 75 -13.15 10.10 1.65
N ALA A 76 -11.90 9.88 1.26
CA ALA A 76 -10.81 9.60 2.19
C ALA A 76 -9.54 10.36 1.82
N SER A 77 -8.75 10.69 2.83
CA SER A 77 -7.44 11.32 2.71
C SER A 77 -6.32 10.28 2.84
N GLY A 78 -5.26 10.39 2.05
CA GLY A 78 -4.20 9.40 1.99
C GLY A 78 -2.89 9.92 1.41
N PRO A 79 -1.98 9.03 0.98
CA PRO A 79 -0.73 9.40 0.33
C PRO A 79 -0.94 10.34 -0.85
N VAL A 80 0.02 11.22 -1.12
CA VAL A 80 -0.07 12.18 -2.22
C VAL A 80 0.70 11.62 -3.42
N PHE A 81 -0.02 11.23 -4.47
CA PHE A 81 0.56 10.89 -5.77
C PHE A 81 0.00 11.83 -6.83
N GLY A 82 0.88 12.56 -7.54
CA GLY A 82 0.56 13.26 -8.77
C GLY A 82 0.26 12.28 -9.92
N GLU A 83 1.07 11.22 -10.03
CA GLU A 83 0.80 10.07 -10.89
C GLU A 83 1.38 8.81 -10.22
N LEU A 84 0.54 7.84 -9.87
CA LEU A 84 1.00 6.61 -9.21
C LEU A 84 1.69 5.70 -10.23
N ALA A 85 2.96 5.38 -9.98
CA ALA A 85 3.69 4.33 -10.69
C ALA A 85 4.11 3.23 -9.72
N ILE A 86 3.78 1.98 -10.07
CA ILE A 86 4.23 0.78 -9.35
C ILE A 86 5.40 0.18 -10.13
N HIS A 87 6.49 -0.10 -9.43
CA HIS A 87 7.67 -0.75 -9.98
C HIS A 87 7.94 -2.07 -9.26
N GLN A 88 8.46 -3.04 -10.02
CA GLN A 88 9.01 -4.28 -9.50
C GLN A 88 10.52 -4.19 -9.52
N TRP A 89 11.16 -4.64 -8.44
CA TRP A 89 12.60 -4.74 -8.39
C TRP A 89 13.04 -5.97 -7.59
N GLN A 90 14.28 -6.35 -7.82
CA GLN A 90 14.89 -7.54 -7.31
C GLN A 90 16.27 -7.19 -6.77
N VAL A 91 16.55 -7.64 -5.55
CA VAL A 91 17.86 -7.53 -4.91
C VAL A 91 18.26 -8.86 -4.31
N ASN A 92 19.57 -9.12 -4.24
CA ASN A 92 20.11 -10.31 -3.61
C ASN A 92 20.79 -9.92 -2.29
N CYS A 93 20.71 -10.79 -1.29
CA CYS A 93 21.46 -10.62 -0.06
C CYS A 93 22.95 -10.83 -0.34
N ASP A 94 23.80 -9.86 -0.01
CA ASP A 94 25.25 -9.94 -0.23
C ASP A 94 25.96 -10.99 0.64
N SER A 95 25.27 -11.57 1.63
CA SER A 95 25.84 -12.60 2.52
C SER A 95 25.42 -14.02 2.16
N CYS A 96 24.17 -14.25 1.78
CA CYS A 96 23.65 -15.60 1.55
C CYS A 96 23.00 -15.80 0.17
N ALA A 97 23.05 -14.78 -0.69
CA ALA A 97 22.47 -14.77 -2.04
C ALA A 97 20.97 -15.03 -2.13
N VAL A 98 20.23 -15.05 -1.00
CA VAL A 98 18.77 -15.11 -1.04
C VAL A 98 18.24 -13.89 -1.78
N GLN A 99 17.26 -14.11 -2.65
CA GLN A 99 16.66 -13.07 -3.48
C GLN A 99 15.42 -12.48 -2.79
N LEU A 100 15.28 -11.17 -2.87
CA LEU A 100 14.05 -10.45 -2.60
C LEU A 100 13.50 -9.91 -3.92
N ASP A 101 12.30 -10.33 -4.28
CA ASP A 101 11.48 -9.71 -5.33
C ASP A 101 10.39 -8.90 -4.62
N PHE A 102 10.24 -7.62 -4.98
CA PHE A 102 9.31 -6.74 -4.31
C PHE A 102 8.77 -5.62 -5.20
N GLU A 103 7.57 -5.17 -4.86
CA GLU A 103 6.95 -3.99 -5.46
C GLU A 103 7.15 -2.76 -4.57
N PHE A 104 7.28 -1.58 -5.19
CA PHE A 104 7.22 -0.28 -4.53
C PHE A 104 6.48 0.75 -5.40
N ALA A 105 5.86 1.75 -4.76
CA ALA A 105 5.13 2.81 -5.44
C ALA A 105 5.86 4.15 -5.35
N VAL A 106 5.83 4.94 -6.42
CA VAL A 106 6.35 6.30 -6.48
C VAL A 106 5.37 7.22 -7.20
N ASP A 107 5.51 8.52 -6.94
CA ASP A 107 4.98 9.52 -7.86
C ASP A 107 5.86 9.58 -9.11
N ALA A 108 5.31 9.19 -10.26
CA ALA A 108 6.02 9.13 -11.53
C ALA A 108 6.66 10.48 -11.91
N LYS A 109 6.10 11.59 -11.44
CA LYS A 109 6.60 12.95 -11.73
C LYS A 109 7.92 13.27 -11.03
N LEU A 110 8.32 12.51 -10.01
CA LEU A 110 9.55 12.76 -9.24
C LEU A 110 10.81 12.13 -9.86
N GLY A 111 10.65 11.30 -10.90
CA GLY A 111 11.76 10.71 -11.66
C GLY A 111 12.64 9.71 -10.89
N GLU A 112 13.83 9.44 -11.45
CA GLU A 112 14.70 8.33 -11.03
C GLU A 112 15.24 8.44 -9.60
N LYS A 113 15.47 9.66 -9.11
CA LYS A 113 15.94 9.89 -7.73
C LYS A 113 14.92 9.40 -6.70
N ALA A 114 13.63 9.63 -6.96
CA ALA A 114 12.57 9.16 -6.08
C ALA A 114 12.41 7.63 -6.13
N ARG A 115 12.70 6.99 -7.28
CA ARG A 115 12.67 5.52 -7.40
C ARG A 115 13.66 4.84 -6.46
N LYS A 116 14.92 5.25 -6.47
CA LYS A 116 15.95 4.68 -5.58
C LYS A 116 15.57 4.86 -4.11
N SER A 117 15.16 6.07 -3.73
CA SER A 117 14.75 6.36 -2.35
C SER A 117 13.55 5.53 -1.91
N ALA A 118 12.53 5.39 -2.77
CA ALA A 118 11.33 4.62 -2.45
C ALA A 118 11.62 3.12 -2.37
N ALA A 119 12.47 2.61 -3.26
CA ALA A 119 12.91 1.23 -3.18
C ALA A 119 13.70 0.93 -1.91
N SER A 120 14.66 1.78 -1.53
CA SER A 120 15.40 1.61 -0.27
C SER A 120 14.48 1.67 0.96
N ALA A 121 13.50 2.58 0.96
CA ALA A 121 12.48 2.63 2.02
C ALA A 121 11.67 1.33 2.06
N ARG A 122 11.27 0.80 0.90
CA ARG A 122 10.53 -0.45 0.80
C ARG A 122 11.33 -1.66 1.27
N ILE A 123 12.61 -1.74 0.93
CA ILE A 123 13.51 -2.79 1.44
C ILE A 123 13.54 -2.77 2.97
N ALA A 124 13.63 -1.58 3.57
CA ALA A 124 13.59 -1.41 5.03
C ALA A 124 12.24 -1.85 5.65
N GLU A 125 11.11 -1.49 5.04
CA GLU A 125 9.77 -1.95 5.46
C GLU A 125 9.64 -3.48 5.45
N LEU A 126 10.28 -4.14 4.49
CA LEU A 126 10.33 -5.61 4.37
C LEU A 126 11.32 -6.26 5.35
N GLY A 127 11.94 -5.47 6.23
CA GLY A 127 12.86 -5.95 7.26
C GLY A 127 14.27 -6.26 6.77
N TRP A 128 14.59 -5.88 5.53
CA TRP A 128 15.96 -5.94 5.02
C TRP A 128 16.72 -4.67 5.41
N SER A 129 18.05 -4.72 5.38
CA SER A 129 18.89 -3.52 5.58
C SER A 129 19.62 -3.19 4.29
N SER A 130 19.72 -1.89 3.99
CA SER A 130 20.51 -1.38 2.86
C SER A 130 21.54 -0.36 3.36
N GLU A 131 22.81 -0.62 3.09
CA GLU A 131 23.91 0.31 3.36
C GLU A 131 24.67 0.57 2.05
N GLY A 132 24.42 1.72 1.43
CA GLY A 132 24.90 1.99 0.08
C GLY A 132 24.30 1.02 -0.93
N GLU A 133 25.16 0.26 -1.62
CA GLU A 133 24.75 -0.78 -2.58
C GLU A 133 24.62 -2.17 -1.94
N ARG A 134 24.95 -2.31 -0.65
CA ARG A 134 24.89 -3.58 0.06
C ARG A 134 23.50 -3.81 0.64
N HIS A 135 22.92 -4.97 0.37
CA HIS A 135 21.63 -5.42 0.88
C HIS A 135 21.80 -6.68 1.73
N LEU A 136 21.26 -6.68 2.96
CA LEU A 136 21.26 -7.86 3.82
C LEU A 136 19.84 -8.27 4.19
N CYS A 137 19.57 -9.56 4.10
CA CYS A 137 18.29 -10.14 4.49
C CYS A 137 18.11 -10.13 6.02
N PRO A 138 16.87 -10.27 6.52
CA PRO A 138 16.57 -10.22 7.95
C PRO A 138 17.37 -11.23 8.78
N LYS A 139 17.71 -12.38 8.19
CA LYS A 139 18.55 -13.41 8.82
C LYS A 139 20.01 -12.95 8.94
N CYS A 140 20.61 -12.51 7.84
CA CYS A 140 22.03 -12.14 7.80
C CYS A 140 22.35 -10.88 8.60
N ARG A 141 21.42 -9.92 8.71
CA ARG A 141 21.62 -8.74 9.57
C ARG A 141 21.66 -9.08 11.07
N GLN A 142 20.93 -10.13 11.48
CA GLN A 142 20.90 -10.58 12.88
C GLN A 142 22.12 -11.42 13.24
N SER A 143 22.73 -12.12 12.27
CA SER A 143 23.94 -12.93 12.50
C SER A 143 25.24 -12.11 12.64
N GLY A 144 25.18 -10.79 12.47
CA GLY A 144 26.30 -9.86 12.64
C GLY A 144 26.28 -9.06 13.95
N GLN A 145 25.30 -9.31 14.82
CA GLN A 145 25.23 -8.80 16.20
C GLN A 145 25.65 -9.88 17.19
#